data_AF-A0A964IDF1-F1
#
_entry.id   AF-A0A964IDF1-F1
#
_cell.length_a   1.000
_cell.length_b   1.000
_cell.length_c   1.000
_cell.angle_alpha   90.00
_cell.angle_beta   90.00
_cell.angle_gamma   90.00
#
_symmetry.space_group_name_H-M   'P 1'
#
loop_
_entity.id
_entity.type
_entity.pdbx_description
1 polymer ?
#
loop_
_entity_poly.entity_id
_entity_poly.type
_entity_poly.pdbx_seq_one_letter_code
_entity_poly.pdbx_strand_id
1 'polypeptide(L)'
;MRAQAQWARWWRDVSHACGPATGVRTLFDTAAMPLFGRLGFRARNPRFAPGSATATLLTPGGQTIALLVRPWADHPPALFREATGAARETGADWCCIFAPPTLSIVPATGNVTRRSLDFTFPAAADPGSLGVLLMLAGSAAFDTGALDDWLEAARTDAARVRVDLQQGVIDALGGLTQVLTRATRGAPTGEALTLVYRILFLMFAESRDLVPRHHPIYRDAYTLSSLCSEALRATPARGVWDGLAAISRLSRQGGQVDTLQVFPFNGHLFSSQAAPTLEPTRGGGRRSRGSEARDLAVSRALVSLGTRREPAGRVAISYADLGVEELGAIYERVLDVDATPGAQVHKPSARRHSAKRKDTGTFYTPQVLADFVVQRTLAPLVEETSADRLLELRVVDPAMGSGAFLVAALRYLGAAYERALVRDGRCAPSDIADTDRAAFRRLIA
;
A
#
# COMPACT_ATOMS: atom_id res chain seq x y z
N MET A 1 -30.34 -11.27 -10.02
CA MET A 1 -30.08 -12.71 -10.24
C MET A 1 -29.70 -13.07 -11.69
N ARG A 2 -30.48 -12.73 -12.74
CA ARG A 2 -30.11 -13.09 -14.13
C ARG A 2 -28.80 -12.46 -14.63
N ALA A 3 -28.58 -11.17 -14.39
CA ALA A 3 -27.33 -10.49 -14.77
C ALA A 3 -26.10 -11.13 -14.07
N GLN A 4 -26.20 -11.37 -12.77
CA GLN A 4 -25.14 -12.00 -11.97
C GLN A 4 -24.71 -13.37 -12.52
N ALA A 5 -25.67 -14.24 -12.87
CA ALA A 5 -25.36 -15.55 -13.44
C ALA A 5 -24.65 -15.43 -14.81
N GLN A 6 -24.91 -14.36 -15.56
CA GLN A 6 -24.23 -14.07 -16.82
C GLN A 6 -22.80 -13.55 -16.60
N TRP A 7 -22.56 -12.74 -15.57
CA TRP A 7 -21.22 -12.24 -15.20
C TRP A 7 -20.31 -13.35 -14.70
N ALA A 8 -20.81 -14.19 -13.77
CA ALA A 8 -20.06 -15.33 -13.28
C ALA A 8 -19.79 -16.37 -14.38
N ARG A 9 -20.72 -16.54 -15.32
CA ARG A 9 -20.51 -17.40 -16.50
C ARG A 9 -19.45 -16.83 -17.44
N TRP A 10 -19.55 -15.55 -17.79
CA TRP A 10 -18.55 -14.88 -18.63
C TRP A 10 -17.14 -15.03 -18.05
N TRP A 11 -16.95 -14.76 -16.76
CA TRP A 11 -15.63 -14.88 -16.16
C TRP A 11 -15.13 -16.33 -16.15
N ARG A 12 -16.00 -17.31 -15.88
CA ARG A 12 -15.65 -18.73 -15.93
C ARG A 12 -15.20 -19.15 -17.34
N ASP A 13 -15.90 -18.68 -18.36
CA ASP A 13 -15.56 -18.96 -19.75
C ASP A 13 -14.21 -18.33 -20.12
N VAL A 14 -13.96 -17.08 -19.71
CA VAL A 14 -12.67 -16.39 -19.87
C VAL A 14 -11.55 -17.13 -19.15
N SER A 15 -11.74 -17.52 -17.89
CA SER A 15 -10.69 -18.21 -17.10
C SER A 15 -10.38 -19.63 -17.60
N HIS A 16 -11.29 -20.26 -18.34
CA HIS A 16 -11.04 -21.54 -19.01
C HIS A 16 -10.37 -21.39 -20.39
N ALA A 17 -10.75 -20.36 -21.16
CA ALA A 17 -10.29 -20.18 -22.53
C ALA A 17 -9.01 -19.34 -22.63
N CYS A 18 -8.72 -18.52 -21.63
CA CYS A 18 -7.62 -17.56 -21.62
C CYS A 18 -6.67 -17.77 -20.43
N GLY A 19 -5.43 -17.33 -20.58
CA GLY A 19 -4.39 -17.40 -19.56
C GLY A 19 -3.13 -16.63 -19.97
N PRO A 20 -1.99 -16.85 -19.28
CA PRO A 20 -0.71 -16.16 -19.53
C PRO A 20 -0.21 -16.19 -20.98
N ALA A 21 -0.45 -17.29 -21.70
CA ALA A 21 -0.02 -17.45 -23.10
C ALA A 21 -1.02 -16.89 -24.12
N THR A 22 -2.16 -16.35 -23.70
CA THR A 22 -3.20 -15.89 -24.62
C THR A 22 -2.80 -14.57 -25.28
N GLY A 23 -2.77 -14.56 -26.61
CA GLY A 23 -2.49 -13.36 -27.39
C GLY A 23 -3.51 -12.24 -27.16
N VAL A 24 -3.04 -10.99 -27.21
CA VAL A 24 -3.87 -9.81 -26.89
C VAL A 24 -5.09 -9.69 -27.81
N ARG A 25 -4.99 -10.13 -29.07
CA ARG A 25 -6.15 -10.15 -29.99
C ARG A 25 -7.27 -11.04 -29.46
N THR A 26 -6.92 -12.26 -29.02
CA THR A 26 -7.87 -13.19 -28.43
C THR A 26 -8.44 -12.67 -27.12
N LEU A 27 -7.62 -12.04 -26.26
CA LEU A 27 -8.10 -11.38 -25.04
C LEU A 27 -9.08 -10.25 -25.34
N PHE A 28 -8.78 -9.44 -26.36
CA PHE A 28 -9.65 -8.35 -26.80
C PHE A 28 -11.03 -8.88 -27.22
N ASP A 29 -11.07 -9.86 -28.11
CA ASP A 29 -12.31 -10.38 -28.68
C ASP A 29 -13.11 -11.25 -27.69
N THR A 30 -12.43 -12.09 -26.90
CA THR A 30 -13.07 -13.11 -26.03
C THR A 30 -13.39 -12.60 -24.64
N ALA A 31 -12.58 -11.67 -24.12
CA ALA A 31 -12.72 -11.18 -22.74
C ALA A 31 -13.13 -9.69 -22.69
N ALA A 32 -12.37 -8.79 -23.34
CA ALA A 32 -12.60 -7.35 -23.22
C ALA A 32 -13.91 -6.88 -23.86
N MET A 33 -14.18 -7.24 -25.13
CA MET A 33 -15.40 -6.78 -25.82
C MET A 33 -16.68 -7.27 -25.14
N PRO A 34 -16.79 -8.54 -24.70
CA PRO A 34 -17.96 -8.98 -23.95
C PRO A 34 -18.11 -8.28 -22.59
N LEU A 35 -17.00 -7.93 -21.93
CA LEU A 35 -17.02 -7.15 -20.68
C LEU A 35 -17.58 -5.74 -20.91
N PHE A 36 -16.98 -4.97 -21.83
CA PHE A 36 -17.38 -3.59 -22.06
C PHE A 36 -18.75 -3.46 -22.70
N GLY A 37 -19.17 -4.44 -23.51
CA GLY A 37 -20.55 -4.52 -24.00
C GLY A 37 -21.57 -4.69 -22.86
N ARG A 38 -21.24 -5.48 -21.82
CA ARG A 38 -22.09 -5.62 -20.62
C ARG A 38 -22.07 -4.38 -19.72
N LEU A 39 -20.96 -3.64 -19.72
CA LEU A 39 -20.85 -2.34 -19.04
C LEU A 39 -21.55 -1.20 -19.80
N GLY A 40 -22.11 -1.46 -20.98
CA GLY A 40 -22.90 -0.48 -21.73
C GLY A 40 -22.12 0.33 -22.77
N PHE A 41 -20.88 -0.03 -23.07
CA PHE A 41 -20.07 0.66 -24.07
C PHE A 41 -20.21 0.07 -25.47
N ARG A 42 -19.96 0.91 -26.47
CA ARG A 42 -19.70 0.50 -27.85
C ARG A 42 -18.24 0.78 -28.21
N ALA A 43 -17.48 -0.26 -28.52
CA ALA A 43 -16.09 -0.10 -28.94
C ALA A 43 -15.99 0.27 -30.43
N ARG A 44 -15.03 1.13 -30.78
CA ARG A 44 -14.69 1.55 -32.14
C ARG A 44 -13.17 1.63 -32.32
N ASN A 45 -12.75 1.63 -33.59
CA ASN A 45 -11.36 1.88 -34.01
C ASN A 45 -10.31 1.02 -33.27
N PRO A 46 -10.48 -0.31 -33.19
CA PRO A 46 -9.50 -1.14 -32.49
C PRO A 46 -8.18 -1.16 -33.26
N ARG A 47 -7.07 -0.94 -32.54
CA ARG A 47 -5.69 -1.02 -33.05
C ARG A 47 -4.95 -2.09 -32.27
N PHE A 48 -4.08 -2.83 -32.96
CA PHE A 48 -3.32 -3.92 -32.37
C PHE A 48 -1.85 -3.67 -32.57
N ALA A 49 -1.09 -3.74 -31.48
CA ALA A 49 0.36 -3.67 -31.46
C ALA A 49 0.91 -4.95 -30.80
N PRO A 50 2.20 -5.26 -30.98
CA PRO A 50 2.82 -6.35 -30.25
C PRO A 50 2.65 -6.14 -28.73
N GLY A 51 1.93 -7.05 -28.07
CA GLY A 51 1.72 -7.00 -26.62
C GLY A 51 0.67 -5.99 -26.13
N SER A 52 -0.09 -5.31 -27.00
CA SER A 52 -1.21 -4.46 -26.56
C SER A 52 -2.29 -4.28 -27.63
N ALA A 53 -3.50 -3.96 -27.20
CA ALA A 53 -4.57 -3.52 -28.09
C ALA A 53 -5.24 -2.28 -27.52
N THR A 54 -5.53 -1.31 -28.37
CA THR A 54 -6.25 -0.10 -27.97
C THR A 54 -7.56 0.01 -28.72
N ALA A 55 -8.57 0.61 -28.09
CA ALA A 55 -9.84 0.93 -28.75
C ALA A 55 -10.47 2.16 -28.12
N THR A 56 -11.44 2.73 -28.82
CA THR A 56 -12.26 3.83 -28.32
C THR A 56 -13.59 3.27 -27.82
N LEU A 57 -13.90 3.43 -26.54
CA LEU A 57 -15.19 3.09 -25.96
C LEU A 57 -16.10 4.32 -25.99
N LEU A 58 -17.30 4.16 -26.53
CA LEU A 58 -18.32 5.20 -26.57
C LEU A 58 -19.46 4.85 -25.61
N THR A 59 -19.84 5.82 -24.80
CA THR A 59 -21.05 5.72 -23.97
C THR A 59 -22.30 6.08 -24.77
N PRO A 60 -23.50 5.74 -24.29
CA PRO A 60 -24.75 6.22 -24.86
C PRO A 60 -24.88 7.75 -24.84
N GLY A 61 -24.32 8.44 -23.83
CA GLY A 61 -24.31 9.91 -23.73
C GLY A 61 -23.27 10.61 -24.60
N GLY A 62 -22.48 9.87 -25.39
CA GLY A 62 -21.51 10.43 -26.33
C GLY A 62 -20.12 10.72 -25.75
N GLN A 63 -19.87 10.31 -24.50
CA GLN A 63 -18.55 10.36 -23.89
C GLN A 63 -17.60 9.34 -24.53
N THR A 64 -16.33 9.73 -24.60
CA THR A 64 -15.27 8.91 -25.18
C THR A 64 -14.30 8.47 -24.09
N ILE A 65 -14.06 7.16 -23.99
CA ILE A 65 -13.15 6.54 -23.04
C ILE A 65 -12.11 5.73 -23.82
N ALA A 66 -10.84 5.84 -23.46
CA ALA A 66 -9.81 4.97 -24.04
C ALA A 66 -9.85 3.57 -23.41
N LEU A 67 -9.69 2.53 -24.22
CA LEU A 67 -9.45 1.18 -23.76
C LEU A 67 -8.02 0.76 -24.10
N LEU A 68 -7.29 0.26 -23.11
CA LEU A 68 -6.01 -0.43 -23.27
C LEU A 68 -6.16 -1.87 -22.78
N VAL A 69 -6.01 -2.84 -23.68
CA VAL A 69 -5.98 -4.28 -23.35
C VAL A 69 -4.54 -4.76 -23.36
N ARG A 70 -4.18 -5.50 -22.31
CA ARG A 70 -2.83 -6.02 -22.08
C ARG A 70 -2.85 -7.53 -21.82
N PRO A 71 -1.69 -8.21 -21.93
CA PRO A 71 -1.53 -9.59 -21.54
C PRO A 71 -2.03 -9.88 -20.12
N TRP A 72 -2.28 -11.17 -19.89
CA TRP A 72 -2.75 -11.66 -18.61
C TRP A 72 -1.77 -11.32 -17.47
N ALA A 73 -2.31 -10.82 -16.36
CA ALA A 73 -1.61 -10.43 -15.14
C ALA A 73 -0.60 -9.28 -15.31
N ASP A 74 -0.72 -8.46 -16.36
CA ASP A 74 0.01 -7.19 -16.44
C ASP A 74 -0.49 -6.20 -15.39
N HIS A 75 0.43 -5.45 -14.77
CA HIS A 75 0.14 -4.57 -13.63
C HIS A 75 -0.27 -3.14 -14.05
N PRO A 76 -1.48 -2.66 -13.70
CA PRO A 76 -1.98 -1.33 -14.07
C PRO A 76 -1.08 -0.12 -13.71
N PRO A 77 -0.37 -0.09 -12.55
CA PRO A 77 0.51 1.03 -12.22
C PRO A 77 1.71 1.22 -13.16
N ALA A 78 2.17 0.14 -13.80
CA ALA A 78 3.25 0.19 -14.79
C ALA A 78 2.76 0.72 -16.15
N LEU A 79 1.46 0.66 -16.41
CA LEU A 79 0.83 0.94 -17.69
C LEU A 79 0.28 2.37 -17.79
N PHE A 80 0.41 3.19 -16.74
CA PHE A 80 -0.14 4.55 -16.70
C PHE A 80 0.33 5.43 -17.88
N ARG A 81 1.59 5.28 -18.31
CA ARG A 81 2.13 6.02 -19.45
C ARG A 81 1.46 5.61 -20.76
N GLU A 82 1.26 4.31 -20.98
CA GLU A 82 0.55 3.80 -22.17
C GLU A 82 -0.93 4.20 -22.14
N ALA A 83 -1.57 4.12 -20.97
CA ALA A 83 -2.96 4.51 -20.77
C ALA A 83 -3.20 6.00 -21.07
N THR A 84 -2.33 6.88 -20.56
CA THR A 84 -2.39 8.33 -20.88
C THR A 84 -2.12 8.61 -22.36
N GLY A 85 -1.25 7.83 -23.01
CA GLY A 85 -1.05 7.89 -24.46
C GLY A 85 -2.31 7.53 -25.24
N ALA A 86 -2.92 6.38 -24.92
CA ALA A 86 -4.16 5.92 -25.53
C ALA A 86 -5.30 6.94 -25.34
N ALA A 87 -5.44 7.49 -24.14
CA ALA A 87 -6.43 8.52 -23.83
C ALA A 87 -6.22 9.81 -24.64
N ARG A 88 -4.98 10.26 -24.79
CA ARG A 88 -4.64 11.43 -25.64
C ARG A 88 -4.97 11.19 -27.10
N GLU A 89 -4.68 10.00 -27.63
CA GLU A 89 -5.00 9.65 -29.02
C GLU A 89 -6.51 9.65 -29.30
N THR A 90 -7.32 9.28 -28.30
CA THR A 90 -8.78 9.26 -28.43
C THR A 90 -9.46 10.54 -27.96
N GLY A 91 -8.72 11.51 -27.41
CA GLY A 91 -9.29 12.70 -26.76
C GLY A 91 -10.18 12.37 -25.55
N ALA A 92 -9.87 11.29 -24.83
CA ALA A 92 -10.64 10.81 -23.69
C ALA A 92 -10.06 11.35 -22.37
N ASP A 93 -10.93 11.70 -21.43
CA ASP A 93 -10.52 12.08 -20.07
C ASP A 93 -10.24 10.87 -19.17
N TRP A 94 -10.73 9.70 -19.56
CA TRP A 94 -10.61 8.45 -18.83
C TRP A 94 -10.04 7.33 -19.69
N CYS A 95 -9.29 6.42 -19.06
CA CYS A 95 -8.79 5.20 -19.67
C CYS A 95 -9.16 3.98 -18.83
N CYS A 96 -9.76 2.98 -19.46
CA CYS A 96 -9.94 1.65 -18.92
C CYS A 96 -8.78 0.76 -19.35
N ILE A 97 -8.06 0.19 -18.39
CA ILE A 97 -6.99 -0.78 -18.61
C ILE A 97 -7.55 -2.16 -18.27
N PHE A 98 -7.52 -3.09 -19.22
CA PHE A 98 -7.95 -4.47 -18.99
C PHE A 98 -6.78 -5.42 -19.17
N ALA A 99 -6.30 -5.94 -18.05
CA ALA A 99 -5.20 -6.90 -17.95
C ALA A 99 -5.69 -8.06 -17.06
N PRO A 100 -6.39 -9.06 -17.63
CA PRO A 100 -7.06 -10.10 -16.84
C PRO A 100 -6.11 -10.73 -15.82
N PRO A 101 -6.51 -10.93 -14.55
CA PRO A 101 -7.88 -10.82 -14.03
C PRO A 101 -8.30 -9.42 -13.57
N THR A 102 -7.57 -8.37 -13.95
CA THR A 102 -7.80 -7.00 -13.47
C THR A 102 -8.45 -6.10 -14.52
N LEU A 103 -9.35 -5.23 -14.06
CA LEU A 103 -9.87 -4.07 -14.76
C LEU A 103 -9.56 -2.84 -13.92
N SER A 104 -8.88 -1.87 -14.51
CA SER A 104 -8.54 -0.60 -13.86
C SER A 104 -9.13 0.57 -14.62
N ILE A 105 -9.70 1.54 -13.90
CA ILE A 105 -10.19 2.80 -14.47
C ILE A 105 -9.30 3.91 -13.97
N VAL A 106 -8.73 4.68 -14.90
CA VAL A 106 -7.67 5.64 -14.63
C VAL A 106 -8.03 6.99 -15.23
N PRO A 107 -7.96 8.10 -14.47
CA PRO A 107 -8.08 9.43 -15.04
C PRO A 107 -6.86 9.73 -15.90
N ALA A 108 -7.09 10.15 -17.14
CA ALA A 108 -6.05 10.58 -18.07
C ALA A 108 -5.76 12.08 -17.97
N THR A 109 -6.66 12.83 -17.33
CA THR A 109 -6.50 14.25 -17.03
C THR A 109 -5.92 14.46 -15.63
N GLY A 110 -4.99 15.41 -15.53
CA GLY A 110 -4.35 15.80 -14.27
C GLY A 110 -2.87 15.39 -14.19
N ASN A 111 -2.04 16.33 -13.75
CA ASN A 111 -0.67 16.03 -13.38
C ASN A 111 -0.66 15.45 -11.96
N VAL A 112 0.16 14.42 -11.74
CA VAL A 112 0.76 14.01 -10.44
C VAL A 112 0.11 12.84 -9.68
N THR A 113 -1.18 12.53 -9.75
CA THR A 113 -1.72 11.38 -8.97
C THR A 113 -1.98 10.11 -9.80
N ARG A 114 -1.11 9.10 -9.66
CA ARG A 114 -1.32 7.73 -10.20
C ARG A 114 -2.43 6.99 -9.42
N ARG A 115 -3.67 7.45 -9.52
CA ARG A 115 -4.83 6.80 -8.88
C ARG A 115 -5.59 5.96 -9.89
N SER A 116 -6.09 4.82 -9.45
CA SER A 116 -6.90 3.89 -10.24
C SER A 116 -8.04 3.36 -9.40
N LEU A 117 -9.16 3.05 -10.05
CA LEU A 117 -10.22 2.20 -9.53
C LEU A 117 -9.99 0.79 -10.05
N ASP A 118 -9.64 -0.14 -9.17
CA ASP A 118 -9.22 -1.48 -9.55
C ASP A 118 -10.26 -2.54 -9.17
N PHE A 119 -10.61 -3.39 -10.13
CA PHE A 119 -11.53 -4.51 -9.99
C PHE A 119 -10.80 -5.80 -10.35
N THR A 120 -10.80 -6.77 -9.44
CA THR A 120 -10.17 -8.08 -9.67
C THR A 120 -11.25 -9.16 -9.78
N PHE A 121 -11.21 -9.94 -10.85
CA PHE A 121 -12.11 -11.07 -11.06
C PHE A 121 -11.52 -12.37 -10.46
N PRO A 122 -12.34 -13.29 -9.93
CA PRO A 122 -13.80 -13.31 -9.95
C PRO A 122 -14.47 -12.38 -8.93
N ALA A 123 -13.76 -11.86 -7.92
CA ALA A 123 -14.34 -11.14 -6.79
C ALA A 123 -15.25 -9.96 -7.21
N ALA A 124 -14.87 -9.21 -8.25
CA ALA A 124 -15.69 -8.12 -8.79
C ALA A 124 -17.05 -8.58 -9.37
N ALA A 125 -17.20 -9.86 -9.72
CA ALA A 125 -18.44 -10.45 -10.20
C ALA A 125 -19.32 -11.07 -9.09
N ASP A 126 -18.86 -11.05 -7.83
CA ASP A 126 -19.60 -11.58 -6.68
C ASP A 126 -20.81 -10.71 -6.35
N PRO A 127 -21.90 -11.27 -5.78
CA PRO A 127 -23.15 -10.53 -5.53
C PRO A 127 -22.99 -9.25 -4.71
N GLY A 128 -22.04 -9.22 -3.76
CA GLY A 128 -21.76 -8.04 -2.94
C GLY A 128 -21.00 -6.92 -3.67
N SER A 129 -20.20 -7.28 -4.69
CA SER A 129 -19.27 -6.35 -5.36
C SER A 129 -19.70 -5.97 -6.77
N LEU A 130 -20.52 -6.78 -7.43
CA LEU A 130 -21.01 -6.54 -8.78
C LEU A 130 -21.79 -5.22 -8.89
N GLY A 131 -22.55 -4.85 -7.85
CA GLY A 131 -23.25 -3.56 -7.82
C GLY A 131 -22.28 -2.37 -7.91
N VAL A 132 -21.15 -2.45 -7.20
CA VAL A 132 -20.10 -1.42 -7.22
C VAL A 132 -19.41 -1.38 -8.58
N LEU A 133 -19.09 -2.54 -9.17
CA LEU A 133 -18.54 -2.63 -10.52
C LEU A 133 -19.47 -1.95 -11.54
N LEU A 134 -20.77 -2.25 -11.52
CA LEU A 134 -21.72 -1.66 -12.46
C LEU A 134 -21.90 -0.15 -12.24
N MET A 135 -21.86 0.30 -10.99
CA MET A 135 -22.01 1.71 -10.62
C MET A 135 -20.81 2.55 -11.06
N LEU A 136 -19.59 2.02 -10.98
CA LEU A 136 -18.37 2.78 -11.23
C LEU A 136 -17.74 2.50 -12.61
N ALA A 137 -17.85 1.27 -13.12
CA ALA A 137 -17.30 0.88 -14.41
C ALA A 137 -18.32 0.91 -15.55
N GLY A 138 -19.60 1.09 -15.26
CA GLY A 138 -20.65 1.18 -16.27
C GLY A 138 -20.59 2.50 -17.05
N SER A 139 -21.02 2.49 -18.31
CA SER A 139 -21.01 3.68 -19.18
C SER A 139 -21.74 4.89 -18.59
N ALA A 140 -22.80 4.64 -17.81
CA ALA A 140 -23.57 5.69 -17.14
C ALA A 140 -22.73 6.50 -16.13
N ALA A 141 -21.71 5.90 -15.51
CA ALA A 141 -20.85 6.58 -14.55
C ALA A 141 -20.00 7.68 -15.20
N PHE A 142 -19.65 7.48 -16.47
CA PHE A 142 -18.90 8.44 -17.29
C PHE A 142 -19.81 9.53 -17.86
N ASP A 143 -21.07 9.20 -18.18
CA ASP A 143 -22.04 10.18 -18.71
C ASP A 143 -22.50 11.19 -17.66
N THR A 144 -22.58 10.78 -16.39
CA THR A 144 -23.10 11.64 -15.30
C THR A 144 -22.03 12.45 -14.57
N GLY A 145 -20.74 12.21 -14.83
CA GLY A 145 -19.64 12.79 -14.05
C GLY A 145 -19.48 12.19 -12.64
N ALA A 146 -20.20 11.11 -12.33
CA ALA A 146 -20.16 10.48 -11.01
C ALA A 146 -18.76 10.00 -10.60
N LEU A 147 -17.90 9.66 -11.56
CA LEU A 147 -16.52 9.28 -11.33
C LEU A 147 -15.65 10.45 -10.84
N ASP A 148 -15.86 11.66 -11.36
CA ASP A 148 -15.15 12.85 -10.91
C ASP A 148 -15.55 13.21 -9.47
N ASP A 149 -16.86 13.19 -9.18
CA ASP A 149 -17.38 13.40 -7.82
C ASP A 149 -16.83 12.37 -6.84
N TRP A 150 -16.77 11.10 -7.25
CA TRP A 150 -16.21 10.03 -6.42
C TRP A 150 -14.72 10.23 -6.17
N LEU A 151 -13.96 10.63 -7.19
CA LEU A 151 -12.53 10.88 -7.07
C LEU A 151 -12.23 12.05 -6.12
N GLU A 152 -13.01 13.14 -6.19
CA GLU A 152 -12.90 14.27 -5.26
C GLU A 152 -13.33 13.90 -3.84
N ALA A 153 -14.39 13.10 -3.69
CA ALA A 153 -14.79 12.56 -2.39
C ALA A 153 -13.68 11.68 -1.78
N ALA A 154 -13.06 10.80 -2.57
CA ALA A 154 -11.95 9.96 -2.14
C ALA A 154 -10.70 10.78 -1.79
N ARG A 155 -10.39 11.86 -2.53
CA ARG A 155 -9.33 12.81 -2.19
C ARG A 155 -9.59 13.49 -0.83
N THR A 156 -10.81 13.95 -0.62
CA THR A 156 -11.23 14.57 0.64
C THR A 156 -11.16 13.58 1.81
N ASP A 157 -11.61 12.34 1.60
CA ASP A 157 -11.53 11.28 2.61
C ASP A 157 -10.08 10.95 2.98
N ALA A 158 -9.20 10.76 1.99
CA ALA A 158 -7.78 10.50 2.22
C ALA A 158 -7.10 11.65 3.00
N ALA A 159 -7.44 12.91 2.68
CA ALA A 159 -6.95 14.06 3.42
C ALA A 159 -7.43 14.05 4.88
N ARG A 160 -8.67 13.63 5.14
CA ARG A 160 -9.21 13.47 6.50
C ARG A 160 -8.52 12.33 7.25
N VAL A 161 -8.35 11.17 6.64
CA VAL A 161 -7.62 10.02 7.20
C VAL A 161 -6.21 10.44 7.60
N ARG A 162 -5.51 11.21 6.77
CA ARG A 162 -4.17 11.75 7.10
C ARG A 162 -4.19 12.59 8.39
N VAL A 163 -5.15 13.51 8.53
CA VAL A 163 -5.28 14.35 9.73
C VAL A 163 -5.59 13.52 10.97
N ASP A 164 -6.53 12.58 10.86
CA ASP A 164 -6.90 11.69 11.96
C ASP A 164 -5.71 10.83 12.41
N LEU A 165 -4.94 10.27 11.47
CA LEU A 165 -3.73 9.50 11.76
C LEU A 165 -2.63 10.35 12.41
N GLN A 166 -2.40 11.58 11.93
CA GLN A 166 -1.45 12.50 12.54
C GLN A 166 -1.82 12.81 14.00
N GLN A 167 -3.11 12.99 14.30
CA GLN A 167 -3.57 13.16 15.67
C GLN A 167 -3.43 11.85 16.46
N GLY A 168 -3.77 10.72 15.86
CA GLY A 168 -3.66 9.39 16.48
C GLY A 168 -2.23 9.05 16.91
N VAL A 169 -1.23 9.44 16.10
CA VAL A 169 0.20 9.35 16.44
C VAL A 169 0.52 10.15 17.70
N ILE A 170 0.07 11.40 17.78
CA ILE A 170 0.34 12.27 18.94
C ILE A 170 -0.26 11.66 20.21
N ASP A 171 -1.49 11.19 20.13
CA ASP A 171 -2.19 10.56 21.25
C ASP A 171 -1.49 9.27 21.70
N ALA A 172 -1.06 8.44 20.74
CA ALA A 172 -0.32 7.21 20.99
C ALA A 172 1.04 7.48 21.64
N LEU A 173 1.83 8.42 21.10
CA LEU A 173 3.13 8.82 21.65
C LEU A 173 2.98 9.35 23.08
N GLY A 174 2.01 10.23 23.33
CA GLY A 174 1.77 10.77 24.66
C GLY A 174 1.40 9.70 25.68
N GLY A 175 0.47 8.80 25.33
CA GLY A 175 0.03 7.71 26.21
C GLY A 175 1.13 6.70 26.51
N LEU A 176 1.90 6.30 25.50
CA LEU A 176 3.00 5.34 25.65
C LEU A 176 4.16 5.94 26.44
N THR A 177 4.56 7.18 26.15
CA THR A 177 5.64 7.87 26.87
C THR A 177 5.33 7.97 28.36
N GLN A 178 4.08 8.30 28.74
CA GLN A 178 3.69 8.38 30.14
C GLN A 178 3.89 7.07 30.90
N VAL A 179 3.60 5.93 30.28
CA VAL A 179 3.76 4.62 30.90
C VAL A 179 5.23 4.17 30.90
N LEU A 180 5.97 4.47 29.84
CA LEU A 180 7.39 4.11 29.71
C LEU A 180 8.29 4.92 30.65
N THR A 181 7.99 6.19 30.92
CA THR A 181 8.71 7.01 31.92
C THR A 181 8.64 6.40 33.31
N ARG A 182 7.56 5.68 33.64
CA ARG A 182 7.43 4.96 34.92
C ARG A 182 8.19 3.64 34.95
N ALA A 183 8.51 3.08 33.78
CA ALA A 183 9.12 1.76 33.63
C ALA A 183 10.63 1.81 33.37
N THR A 184 11.16 2.91 32.83
CA THR A 184 12.54 3.02 32.36
C THR A 184 13.26 4.21 32.99
N ARG A 185 14.57 4.09 33.18
CA ARG A 185 15.48 5.21 33.48
C ARG A 185 16.15 5.79 32.21
N GLY A 186 15.79 5.27 31.03
CA GLY A 186 16.39 5.60 29.73
C GLY A 186 15.67 6.74 29.01
N ALA A 187 15.61 6.68 27.67
CA ALA A 187 14.89 7.64 26.83
C ALA A 187 13.46 7.13 26.52
N PRO A 188 12.45 7.37 27.40
CA PRO A 188 11.10 6.80 27.25
C PRO A 188 10.43 7.24 25.96
N THR A 189 10.73 8.44 25.48
CA THR A 189 10.19 8.96 24.21
C THR A 189 10.74 8.20 23.00
N GLY A 190 12.01 7.81 23.01
CA GLY A 190 12.61 7.04 21.90
C GLY A 190 12.06 5.62 21.80
N GLU A 191 11.79 4.98 22.94
CA GLU A 191 11.09 3.70 22.96
C GLU A 191 9.61 3.85 22.55
N ALA A 192 8.90 4.87 23.05
CA ALA A 192 7.52 5.16 22.64
C ALA A 192 7.42 5.37 21.13
N LEU A 193 8.38 6.12 20.58
CA LEU A 193 8.52 6.36 19.15
C LEU A 193 8.66 5.04 18.39
N THR A 194 9.58 4.18 18.82
CA THR A 194 9.80 2.85 18.24
C THR A 194 8.51 2.02 18.26
N LEU A 195 7.75 2.04 19.35
CA LEU A 195 6.49 1.31 19.45
C LEU A 195 5.44 1.83 18.46
N VAL A 196 5.31 3.15 18.31
CA VAL A 196 4.41 3.74 17.31
C VAL A 196 4.83 3.37 15.89
N TYR A 197 6.13 3.42 15.57
CA TYR A 197 6.64 2.98 14.26
C TYR A 197 6.36 1.49 14.01
N ARG A 198 6.53 0.62 15.00
CA ARG A 198 6.20 -0.82 14.88
C ARG A 198 4.71 -1.00 14.59
N ILE A 199 3.84 -0.29 15.30
CA ILE A 199 2.39 -0.37 15.09
C ILE A 199 2.02 0.07 13.66
N LEU A 200 2.49 1.24 13.24
CA LEU A 200 2.25 1.77 11.90
C LEU A 200 2.79 0.84 10.80
N PHE A 201 4.01 0.35 10.95
CA PHE A 201 4.65 -0.55 10.00
C PHE A 201 3.87 -1.86 9.87
N LEU A 202 3.46 -2.47 10.99
CA LEU A 202 2.73 -3.73 10.97
C LEU A 202 1.32 -3.58 10.43
N MET A 203 0.60 -2.49 10.75
CA MET A 203 -0.70 -2.19 10.12
C MET A 203 -0.55 -2.03 8.60
N PHE A 204 0.52 -1.36 8.15
CA PHE A 204 0.86 -1.24 6.73
C PHE A 204 1.24 -2.58 6.09
N ALA A 205 2.01 -3.41 6.79
CA ALA A 205 2.42 -4.73 6.31
C ALA A 205 1.21 -5.67 6.18
N GLU A 206 0.30 -5.64 7.15
CA GLU A 206 -0.97 -6.35 7.12
C GLU A 206 -1.84 -5.93 5.94
N SER A 207 -1.96 -4.62 5.67
CA SER A 207 -2.83 -4.13 4.60
C SER A 207 -2.32 -4.46 3.20
N ARG A 208 -1.01 -4.72 3.05
CA ARG A 208 -0.35 -5.04 1.77
C ARG A 208 0.05 -6.51 1.65
N ASP A 209 -0.52 -7.38 2.48
CA ASP A 209 -0.27 -8.83 2.45
C ASP A 209 1.22 -9.20 2.58
N LEU A 210 2.02 -8.35 3.24
CA LEU A 210 3.44 -8.60 3.52
C LEU A 210 3.64 -9.60 4.68
N VAL A 211 2.55 -10.02 5.29
CA VAL A 211 2.46 -11.02 6.36
C VAL A 211 1.39 -12.04 6.00
N PRO A 212 1.43 -13.28 6.53
CA PRO A 212 0.57 -14.39 6.08
C PRO A 212 -0.86 -14.28 6.66
N ARG A 213 -1.57 -13.19 6.37
CA ARG A 213 -2.95 -12.95 6.85
C ARG A 213 -3.98 -13.96 6.32
N HIS A 214 -3.65 -14.67 5.23
CA HIS A 214 -4.48 -15.74 4.70
C HIS A 214 -4.48 -16.95 5.64
N HIS A 215 -3.43 -17.11 6.47
CA HIS A 215 -3.34 -18.20 7.43
C HIS A 215 -4.18 -17.89 8.69
N PRO A 216 -5.15 -18.74 9.07
CA PRO A 216 -6.07 -18.45 10.18
C PRO A 216 -5.38 -18.14 11.51
N ILE A 217 -4.35 -18.92 11.87
CA ILE A 217 -3.58 -18.71 13.10
C ILE A 217 -2.98 -17.30 13.14
N TYR A 218 -2.36 -16.85 12.05
CA TYR A 218 -1.76 -15.53 12.00
C TYR A 218 -2.83 -14.44 12.04
N ARG A 219 -3.86 -14.59 11.21
CA ARG A 219 -4.97 -13.64 11.10
C ARG A 219 -5.62 -13.37 12.45
N ASP A 220 -5.94 -14.42 13.19
CA ASP A 220 -6.77 -14.33 14.38
C ASP A 220 -5.94 -13.96 15.62
N ALA A 221 -4.68 -14.41 15.72
CA ALA A 221 -3.86 -14.24 16.92
C ALA A 221 -2.69 -13.25 16.79
N TYR A 222 -2.21 -12.95 15.57
CA TYR A 222 -0.96 -12.20 15.36
C TYR A 222 -1.10 -10.97 14.46
N THR A 223 -2.33 -10.50 14.21
CA THR A 223 -2.56 -9.21 13.55
C THR A 223 -2.80 -8.09 14.56
N LEU A 224 -2.28 -6.90 14.29
CA LEU A 224 -2.66 -5.68 14.98
C LEU A 224 -4.13 -5.35 14.76
N SER A 225 -4.70 -5.78 13.63
CA SER A 225 -6.14 -5.70 13.37
C SER A 225 -6.96 -6.50 14.41
N SER A 226 -6.56 -7.73 14.74
CA SER A 226 -7.24 -8.54 15.78
C SER A 226 -7.01 -7.95 17.18
N LEU A 227 -5.79 -7.52 17.48
CA LEU A 227 -5.44 -6.89 18.75
C LEU A 227 -6.17 -5.55 18.97
N CYS A 228 -6.33 -4.74 17.92
CA CYS A 228 -7.13 -3.51 17.94
C CYS A 228 -8.62 -3.81 18.16
N SER A 229 -9.13 -4.88 17.52
CA SER A 229 -10.51 -5.33 17.73
C SER A 229 -10.76 -5.76 19.19
N GLU A 230 -9.78 -6.40 19.84
CA GLU A 230 -9.85 -6.71 21.27
C GLU A 230 -9.86 -5.45 22.14
N ALA A 231 -9.01 -4.47 21.82
CA ALA A 231 -8.97 -3.17 22.50
C ALA A 231 -10.29 -2.38 22.38
N LEU A 232 -11.05 -2.56 21.29
CA LEU A 232 -12.38 -1.97 21.13
C LEU A 232 -13.47 -2.72 21.91
N ARG A 233 -13.37 -4.06 22.00
CA ARG A 233 -14.38 -4.91 22.64
C ARG A 233 -14.36 -4.85 24.16
N ALA A 234 -13.19 -4.65 24.77
CA ALA A 234 -13.02 -4.66 26.22
C ALA A 234 -12.31 -3.40 26.71
N THR A 235 -12.82 -2.77 27.78
CA THR A 235 -12.16 -1.63 28.43
C THR A 235 -12.02 -1.86 29.94
N PRO A 236 -10.80 -2.05 30.48
CA PRO A 236 -9.54 -2.24 29.75
C PRO A 236 -9.44 -3.66 29.17
N ALA A 237 -9.02 -3.77 27.91
CA ALA A 237 -8.55 -5.03 27.34
C ALA A 237 -7.30 -5.49 28.11
N ARG A 238 -7.12 -6.81 28.23
CA ARG A 238 -6.06 -7.41 29.06
C ARG A 238 -5.05 -8.11 28.16
N GLY A 239 -3.77 -8.03 28.52
CA GLY A 239 -2.70 -8.72 27.79
C GLY A 239 -2.40 -8.11 26.43
N VAL A 240 -2.90 -6.91 26.15
CA VAL A 240 -2.66 -6.21 24.88
C VAL A 240 -1.19 -5.83 24.74
N TRP A 241 -0.53 -5.47 25.85
CA TRP A 241 0.91 -5.24 25.88
C TRP A 241 1.69 -6.49 25.50
N ASP A 242 1.33 -7.64 26.08
CA ASP A 242 1.99 -8.92 25.81
C ASP A 242 1.68 -9.43 24.39
N GLY A 243 0.47 -9.17 23.88
CA GLY A 243 0.09 -9.43 22.49
C GLY A 243 0.96 -8.64 21.51
N LEU A 244 1.13 -7.33 21.73
CA LEU A 244 2.05 -6.51 20.93
C LEU A 244 3.50 -7.03 21.01
N ALA A 245 3.96 -7.43 22.20
CA ALA A 245 5.28 -8.02 22.39
C ALA A 245 5.45 -9.36 21.65
N ALA A 246 4.41 -10.20 21.60
CA ALA A 246 4.42 -11.44 20.84
C ALA A 246 4.48 -11.19 19.32
N ILE A 247 3.65 -10.28 18.81
CA ILE A 247 3.66 -9.89 17.39
C ILE A 247 5.01 -9.28 16.99
N SER A 248 5.57 -8.40 17.83
CA SER A 248 6.89 -7.80 17.62
C SER A 248 8.00 -8.87 17.57
N ARG A 249 7.97 -9.84 18.48
CA ARG A 249 8.94 -10.96 18.49
C ARG A 249 8.83 -11.83 17.24
N LEU A 250 7.61 -12.20 16.85
CA LEU A 250 7.36 -13.00 15.65
C LEU A 250 7.83 -12.23 14.40
N SER A 251 7.62 -10.91 14.36
CA SER A 251 8.10 -10.03 13.28
C SER A 251 9.62 -9.92 13.25
N ARG A 252 10.30 -10.00 14.40
CA ARG A 252 11.77 -10.00 14.48
C ARG A 252 12.39 -11.34 14.12
N GLN A 253 11.87 -12.43 14.68
CA GLN A 253 12.49 -13.77 14.60
C GLN A 253 12.00 -14.57 13.40
N GLY A 254 10.83 -14.24 12.87
CA GLY A 254 10.08 -15.14 12.02
C GLY A 254 9.64 -16.38 12.80
N GLY A 255 9.13 -17.36 12.08
CA GLY A 255 8.76 -18.64 12.65
C GLY A 255 8.13 -19.57 11.62
N GLN A 256 8.28 -20.86 11.84
CA GLN A 256 7.60 -21.88 11.05
C GLN A 256 6.95 -22.88 12.00
N VAL A 257 5.63 -23.04 11.88
CA VAL A 257 4.84 -24.01 12.64
C VAL A 257 3.82 -24.61 11.69
N ASP A 258 3.91 -25.93 11.45
CA ASP A 258 3.08 -26.66 10.49
C ASP A 258 3.03 -25.96 9.12
N THR A 259 1.87 -25.42 8.74
CA THR A 259 1.63 -24.69 7.49
C THR A 259 1.85 -23.19 7.58
N LEU A 260 2.08 -22.65 8.78
CA LEU A 260 2.35 -21.22 8.99
C LEU A 260 3.84 -20.94 8.81
N GLN A 261 4.15 -20.07 7.85
CA GLN A 261 5.50 -19.53 7.66
C GLN A 261 5.46 -18.00 7.79
N VAL A 262 6.24 -17.46 8.73
CA VAL A 262 6.43 -16.03 8.93
C VAL A 262 7.88 -15.68 8.72
N PHE A 263 8.13 -14.74 7.80
CA PHE A 263 9.47 -14.23 7.55
C PHE A 263 9.79 -13.06 8.48
N PRO A 264 11.03 -12.96 9.01
CA PRO A 264 11.42 -11.84 9.84
C PRO A 264 11.58 -10.54 9.02
N PHE A 265 11.24 -9.40 9.64
CA PHE A 265 11.39 -8.07 9.04
C PHE A 265 12.77 -7.43 9.23
N ASN A 266 13.69 -8.07 9.97
CA ASN A 266 15.07 -7.60 10.22
C ASN A 266 15.16 -6.10 10.66
N GLY A 267 16.37 -5.55 10.68
CA GLY A 267 16.62 -4.13 10.91
C GLY A 267 16.47 -3.64 12.36
N HIS A 268 16.81 -2.38 12.58
CA HIS A 268 16.82 -1.77 13.92
C HIS A 268 15.40 -1.64 14.51
N LEU A 269 14.37 -1.43 13.67
CA LEU A 269 13.00 -1.18 14.11
C LEU A 269 12.47 -2.31 15.01
N PHE A 270 12.69 -3.57 14.63
CA PHE A 270 12.23 -4.73 15.39
C PHE A 270 13.27 -5.27 16.38
N SER A 271 14.46 -4.68 16.46
CA SER A 271 15.49 -5.11 17.42
C SER A 271 14.98 -5.05 18.86
N SER A 272 15.31 -6.04 19.69
CA SER A 272 14.91 -6.03 21.10
C SER A 272 15.48 -4.83 21.86
N GLN A 273 16.63 -4.30 21.41
CA GLN A 273 17.28 -3.12 21.99
C GLN A 273 16.50 -1.82 21.71
N ALA A 274 15.71 -1.75 20.64
CA ALA A 274 14.93 -0.55 20.30
C ALA A 274 13.66 -0.41 21.17
N ALA A 275 13.16 -1.50 21.76
CA ALA A 275 12.02 -1.49 22.68
C ALA A 275 12.22 -2.47 23.86
N PRO A 276 13.18 -2.19 24.76
CA PRO A 276 13.58 -3.12 25.81
C PRO A 276 12.49 -3.36 26.87
N THR A 277 11.55 -2.44 27.05
CA THR A 277 10.41 -2.58 27.99
C THR A 277 9.34 -3.49 27.42
N LEU A 278 9.18 -3.53 26.09
CA LEU A 278 8.20 -4.40 25.41
C LEU A 278 8.63 -5.86 25.43
N GLU A 279 9.93 -6.13 25.23
CA GLU A 279 10.49 -7.49 25.19
C GLU A 279 11.48 -7.72 26.36
N PRO A 280 11.02 -7.74 27.63
CA PRO A 280 11.91 -7.95 28.76
C PRO A 280 12.54 -9.35 28.70
N THR A 281 13.83 -9.43 29.00
CA THR A 281 14.66 -10.65 28.88
C THR A 281 14.29 -11.76 29.87
N ARG A 282 13.37 -11.51 30.81
CA ARG A 282 12.85 -12.48 31.78
C ARG A 282 11.31 -12.42 31.78
N GLY A 283 10.69 -13.52 31.37
CA GLY A 283 9.24 -13.66 31.23
C GLY A 283 8.55 -13.97 32.55
N GLY A 284 7.32 -13.47 32.69
CA GLY A 284 6.38 -13.88 33.73
C GLY A 284 6.28 -12.93 34.93
N GLY A 285 5.68 -11.76 34.73
CA GLY A 285 5.22 -10.91 35.83
C GLY A 285 3.78 -11.24 36.22
N ARG A 286 3.48 -11.34 37.52
CA ARG A 286 2.08 -11.30 37.99
C ARG A 286 1.46 -9.94 37.62
N ARG A 287 0.15 -9.96 37.33
CA ARG A 287 -0.63 -8.75 37.04
C ARG A 287 -0.39 -7.69 38.12
N SER A 288 -0.06 -6.49 37.66
CA SER A 288 0.19 -5.31 38.51
C SER A 288 -0.53 -4.09 37.94
N ARG A 289 -0.68 -3.02 38.73
CA ARG A 289 -1.17 -1.72 38.24
C ARG A 289 -0.35 -1.21 37.04
N GLY A 290 0.95 -1.54 36.99
CA GLY A 290 1.81 -1.20 35.85
C GLY A 290 1.42 -1.94 34.57
N SER A 291 1.04 -3.21 34.68
CA SER A 291 0.54 -4.02 33.55
C SER A 291 -0.76 -3.46 32.98
N GLU A 292 -1.70 -3.08 33.86
CA GLU A 292 -2.98 -2.50 33.43
C GLU A 292 -2.82 -1.14 32.75
N ALA A 293 -1.90 -0.31 33.26
CA ALA A 293 -1.57 0.96 32.62
C ALA A 293 -0.94 0.76 31.23
N ARG A 294 -0.08 -0.25 31.08
CA ARG A 294 0.52 -0.65 29.80
C ARG A 294 -0.52 -1.15 28.80
N ASP A 295 -1.38 -2.06 29.23
CA ASP A 295 -2.48 -2.57 28.40
C ASP A 295 -3.39 -1.43 27.94
N LEU A 296 -3.73 -0.49 28.83
CA LEU A 296 -4.54 0.67 28.47
C LEU A 296 -3.84 1.60 27.48
N ALA A 297 -2.53 1.86 27.67
CA ALA A 297 -1.77 2.72 26.77
C ALA A 297 -1.64 2.12 25.36
N VAL A 298 -1.34 0.83 25.25
CA VAL A 298 -1.29 0.14 23.95
C VAL A 298 -2.68 0.03 23.33
N SER A 299 -3.72 -0.26 24.12
CA SER A 299 -5.11 -0.28 23.62
C SER A 299 -5.49 1.07 23.00
N ARG A 300 -5.18 2.17 23.67
CA ARG A 300 -5.42 3.53 23.15
C ARG A 300 -4.59 3.80 21.89
N ALA A 301 -3.31 3.40 21.87
CA ALA A 301 -2.47 3.56 20.69
C ALA A 301 -3.01 2.78 19.48
N LEU A 302 -3.38 1.51 19.66
CA LEU A 302 -3.96 0.68 18.60
C LEU A 302 -5.28 1.24 18.08
N VAL A 303 -6.15 1.73 18.97
CA VAL A 303 -7.43 2.34 18.57
C VAL A 303 -7.20 3.67 17.85
N SER A 304 -6.28 4.51 18.33
CA SER A 304 -5.96 5.80 17.71
C SER A 304 -5.27 5.67 16.35
N LEU A 305 -4.44 4.64 16.16
CA LEU A 305 -3.71 4.40 14.92
C LEU A 305 -4.48 3.50 13.94
N GLY A 306 -5.29 2.57 14.44
CA GLY A 306 -6.03 1.60 13.63
C GLY A 306 -7.45 2.03 13.26
N THR A 307 -8.00 3.05 13.93
CA THR A 307 -9.38 3.49 13.68
C THR A 307 -9.53 5.00 13.65
N ARG A 308 -10.52 5.47 12.90
CA ARG A 308 -11.00 6.86 12.91
C ARG A 308 -12.40 6.95 13.50
N ARG A 309 -12.79 8.15 13.93
CA ARG A 309 -14.16 8.40 14.40
C ARG A 309 -15.02 8.86 13.24
N GLU A 310 -16.17 8.21 13.09
CA GLU A 310 -17.26 8.61 12.21
C GLU A 310 -18.56 8.80 13.01
N PRO A 311 -19.59 9.45 12.43
CA PRO A 311 -20.88 9.63 13.11
C PRO A 311 -21.50 8.31 13.58
N ALA A 312 -21.33 7.22 12.83
CA ALA A 312 -21.86 5.90 13.15
C ALA A 312 -21.00 5.09 14.14
N GLY A 313 -19.84 5.62 14.57
CA GLY A 313 -18.92 4.93 15.46
C GLY A 313 -17.48 4.97 14.96
N ARG A 314 -16.62 4.11 15.53
CA ARG A 314 -15.25 3.97 15.04
C ARG A 314 -15.21 3.02 13.85
N VAL A 315 -14.51 3.42 12.80
CA VAL A 315 -14.26 2.58 11.62
C VAL A 315 -12.76 2.33 11.48
N ALA A 316 -12.39 1.17 10.95
CA ALA A 316 -10.99 0.82 10.69
C ALA A 316 -10.39 1.72 9.59
N ILE A 317 -9.11 2.04 9.74
CA ILE A 317 -8.36 2.77 8.72
C ILE A 317 -7.75 1.77 7.74
N SER A 318 -7.99 1.96 6.45
CA SER A 318 -7.33 1.17 5.39
C SER A 318 -5.93 1.73 5.12
N TYR A 319 -4.90 0.99 5.51
CA TYR A 319 -3.51 1.35 5.23
C TYR A 319 -3.08 1.01 3.79
N ALA A 320 -3.86 0.19 3.07
CA ALA A 320 -3.57 -0.18 1.68
C ALA A 320 -3.63 1.04 0.76
N ASP A 321 -4.58 1.94 1.04
CA ASP A 321 -4.88 3.13 0.24
C ASP A 321 -4.02 4.34 0.61
N LEU A 322 -3.21 4.23 1.68
CA LEU A 322 -2.22 5.25 2.03
C LEU A 322 -1.02 5.14 1.09
N GLY A 323 -0.84 6.14 0.24
CA GLY A 323 0.32 6.27 -0.61
C GLY A 323 1.59 6.62 0.16
N VAL A 324 2.72 6.62 -0.55
CA VAL A 324 4.04 6.92 0.04
C VAL A 324 4.08 8.36 0.58
N GLU A 325 3.34 9.27 -0.06
CA GLU A 325 3.22 10.68 0.33
C GLU A 325 2.43 10.86 1.63
N GLU A 326 1.29 10.18 1.76
CA GLU A 326 0.49 10.21 2.99
C GLU A 326 1.27 9.62 4.17
N LEU A 327 2.00 8.51 3.95
CA LEU A 327 2.87 7.92 4.97
C LEU A 327 4.06 8.82 5.32
N GLY A 328 4.68 9.44 4.32
CA GLY A 328 5.73 10.44 4.53
C GLY A 328 5.25 11.57 5.45
N ALA A 329 4.06 12.11 5.20
CA ALA A 329 3.47 13.15 6.04
C ALA A 329 3.10 12.69 7.46
N ILE A 330 2.77 11.41 7.66
CA ILE A 330 2.57 10.83 8.99
C ILE A 330 3.93 10.73 9.71
N TYR A 331 4.96 10.21 9.05
CA TYR A 331 6.30 10.08 9.62
C TYR A 331 6.98 11.42 9.89
N GLU A 332 6.78 12.44 9.04
CA GLU A 332 7.23 13.81 9.32
C GLU A 332 6.60 14.32 10.62
N ARG A 333 5.30 14.08 10.82
CA ARG A 333 4.62 14.50 12.05
C ARG A 333 5.16 13.79 13.29
N VAL A 334 5.51 12.50 13.14
CA VAL A 334 6.15 11.71 14.19
C VAL A 334 7.51 12.31 14.58
N LEU A 335 8.30 12.79 13.60
CA LEU A 335 9.62 13.40 13.81
C LEU A 335 9.57 14.83 14.36
N ASP A 336 8.49 15.58 14.08
CA ASP A 336 8.27 16.94 14.59
C ASP A 336 7.93 17.00 16.09
N VAL A 337 7.59 15.87 16.72
CA VAL A 337 7.32 15.79 18.16
C VAL A 337 8.64 15.76 18.91
N ASP A 338 9.10 16.93 19.38
CA ASP A 338 10.30 17.05 20.20
C ASP A 338 10.25 16.11 21.42
N ALA A 339 11.29 15.29 21.57
CA ALA A 339 11.47 14.36 22.67
C ALA A 339 12.06 15.00 23.94
N THR A 340 11.76 16.27 24.23
CA THR A 340 12.24 16.90 25.49
C THR A 340 11.33 16.55 26.67
N PRO A 341 11.88 16.02 27.78
CA PRO A 341 11.09 15.71 28.97
C PRO A 341 10.48 17.00 29.54
N GLY A 342 9.14 17.06 29.62
CA GLY A 342 8.42 18.24 30.09
C GLY A 342 7.97 19.21 29.00
N ALA A 343 8.28 18.96 27.72
CA ALA A 343 7.66 19.69 26.63
C ALA A 343 6.16 19.33 26.56
N GLN A 344 5.30 20.31 26.83
CA GLN A 344 3.88 20.18 26.51
C GLN A 344 3.76 19.85 25.02
N VAL A 345 2.95 18.84 24.69
CA VAL A 345 2.46 18.59 23.33
C VAL A 345 1.75 19.88 22.89
N HIS A 346 2.46 20.74 22.16
CA HIS A 346 1.91 22.03 21.79
C HIS A 346 0.73 21.80 20.84
N LYS A 347 -0.43 22.37 21.18
CA LYS A 347 -1.52 22.52 20.22
C LYS A 347 -0.98 23.27 18.99
N PRO A 348 -1.31 22.84 17.77
CA PRO A 348 -0.70 23.38 16.57
C PRO A 348 -1.08 24.86 16.41
N SER A 349 -0.09 25.74 16.27
CA SER A 349 -0.28 27.03 15.63
C SER A 349 0.35 26.96 14.24
N ALA A 350 -0.43 27.27 13.20
CA ALA A 350 -0.01 27.21 11.81
C ALA A 350 1.25 28.07 11.52
N ARG A 351 1.53 29.06 12.38
CA ARG A 351 2.69 29.97 12.28
C ARG A 351 4.02 29.39 12.80
N ARG A 352 4.00 28.40 13.70
CA ARG A 352 5.24 27.75 14.20
C ARG A 352 5.73 26.62 13.27
N HIS A 353 4.82 26.04 12.49
CA HIS A 353 5.11 25.01 11.48
C HIS A 353 6.12 25.46 10.41
N SER A 354 6.16 26.75 10.07
CA SER A 354 7.07 27.29 9.05
C SER A 354 8.45 27.68 9.58
N ALA A 355 8.59 27.92 10.89
CA ALA A 355 9.85 28.36 11.50
C ALA A 355 10.80 27.20 11.81
N LYS A 356 10.30 26.09 12.38
CA LYS A 356 11.10 24.88 12.62
C LYS A 356 11.50 24.14 11.34
N ARG A 357 10.68 24.23 10.27
CA ARG A 357 10.99 23.74 8.91
C ARG A 357 12.32 24.28 8.35
N LYS A 358 12.70 25.50 8.74
CA LYS A 358 13.95 26.13 8.30
C LYS A 358 15.17 25.72 9.13
N ASP A 359 14.95 25.26 10.36
CA ASP A 359 16.03 24.91 11.30
C ASP A 359 16.44 23.43 11.21
N THR A 360 15.53 22.50 10.87
CA THR A 360 15.84 21.06 10.81
C THR A 360 16.14 20.54 9.40
N GLY A 361 15.76 21.28 8.34
CA GLY A 361 16.02 20.90 6.94
C GLY A 361 15.28 19.63 6.47
N THR A 362 14.38 19.06 7.27
CA THR A 362 13.66 17.82 6.95
C THR A 362 12.51 18.11 5.98
N PHE A 363 12.78 17.98 4.68
CA PHE A 363 11.75 18.05 3.63
C PHE A 363 11.58 16.66 3.00
N TYR A 364 10.38 16.10 3.05
CA TYR A 364 10.04 14.93 2.24
C TYR A 364 10.23 15.24 0.74
N THR A 365 11.02 14.41 0.06
CA THR A 365 11.21 14.50 -1.39
C THR A 365 10.06 13.79 -2.10
N PRO A 366 9.24 14.47 -2.93
CA PRO A 366 8.21 13.83 -3.73
C PRO A 366 8.75 12.65 -4.52
N GLN A 367 8.00 11.54 -4.55
CA GLN A 367 8.49 10.29 -5.14
C GLN A 367 8.89 10.46 -6.60
N VAL A 368 8.15 11.26 -7.38
CA VAL A 368 8.47 11.55 -8.78
C VAL A 368 9.86 12.18 -8.95
N LEU A 369 10.26 13.05 -8.02
CA LEU A 369 11.59 13.68 -8.04
C LEU A 369 12.67 12.68 -7.61
N ALA A 370 12.40 11.87 -6.58
CA ALA A 370 13.32 10.81 -6.16
C ALA A 370 13.55 9.79 -7.28
N ASP A 371 12.48 9.29 -7.91
CA ASP A 371 12.52 8.36 -9.03
C ASP A 371 13.30 8.95 -10.22
N PHE A 372 13.04 10.22 -10.57
CA PHE A 372 13.74 10.91 -11.66
C PHE A 372 15.25 11.01 -11.41
N VAL A 373 15.65 11.48 -10.22
CA VAL A 373 17.07 11.65 -9.87
C VAL A 373 17.77 10.30 -9.81
N VAL A 374 17.16 9.30 -9.17
CA VAL A 374 17.69 7.93 -9.09
C VAL A 374 17.86 7.34 -10.48
N GLN A 375 16.83 7.41 -11.33
CA GLN A 375 16.90 6.90 -12.69
C GLN A 375 18.02 7.57 -13.47
N ARG A 376 18.12 8.90 -13.42
CA ARG A 376 19.16 9.64 -14.16
C ARG A 376 20.57 9.32 -13.66
N THR A 377 20.71 9.06 -12.36
CA THR A 377 22.00 8.77 -11.72
C THR A 377 22.45 7.33 -11.96
N LEU A 378 21.52 6.36 -11.83
CA LEU A 378 21.86 4.94 -11.88
C LEU A 378 21.79 4.34 -13.29
N ALA A 379 21.00 4.90 -14.22
CA ALA A 379 20.86 4.35 -15.58
C ALA A 379 22.21 4.04 -16.27
N PRO A 380 23.19 4.96 -16.30
CA PRO A 380 24.47 4.70 -16.95
C PRO A 380 25.27 3.55 -16.32
N LEU A 381 25.00 3.21 -15.05
CA LEU A 381 25.70 2.18 -14.30
C LEU A 381 25.04 0.79 -14.44
N VAL A 382 23.81 0.72 -14.96
CA VAL A 382 23.03 -0.52 -14.94
C VAL A 382 22.64 -1.06 -16.32
N GLU A 383 22.56 -0.22 -17.35
CA GLU A 383 22.01 -0.60 -18.67
C GLU A 383 22.76 -1.79 -19.31
N GLU A 384 24.09 -1.84 -19.20
CA GLU A 384 24.93 -2.90 -19.79
C GLU A 384 25.67 -3.76 -18.75
N THR A 385 25.21 -3.73 -17.50
CA THR A 385 25.89 -4.38 -16.36
C THR A 385 25.27 -5.74 -16.07
N SER A 386 26.09 -6.79 -15.94
CA SER A 386 25.67 -8.16 -15.59
C SER A 386 24.95 -8.22 -14.24
N ALA A 387 24.11 -9.23 -14.03
CA ALA A 387 23.35 -9.39 -12.80
C ALA A 387 24.23 -9.39 -11.54
N ASP A 388 25.37 -10.10 -11.56
CA ASP A 388 26.27 -10.20 -10.40
C ASP A 388 26.91 -8.86 -10.03
N ARG A 389 27.35 -8.10 -11.04
CA ARG A 389 27.95 -6.77 -10.84
C ARG A 389 26.95 -5.74 -10.31
N LEU A 390 25.66 -5.87 -10.62
CA LEU A 390 24.65 -4.99 -10.04
C LEU A 390 24.56 -5.15 -8.52
N LEU A 391 24.82 -6.34 -7.99
CA LEU A 391 24.79 -6.63 -6.55
C LEU A 391 25.97 -6.02 -5.79
N GLU A 392 27.03 -5.65 -6.50
CA GLU A 392 28.19 -4.99 -5.93
C GLU A 392 27.98 -3.47 -5.78
N LEU A 393 26.96 -2.91 -6.42
CA LEU A 393 26.67 -1.48 -6.34
C LEU A 393 26.26 -1.07 -4.92
N ARG A 394 26.89 -0.01 -4.41
CA ARG A 394 26.58 0.59 -3.11
C ARG A 394 25.98 1.97 -3.34
N VAL A 395 24.76 2.17 -2.87
CA VAL A 395 24.09 3.49 -2.89
C VAL A 395 24.11 4.08 -1.49
N VAL A 396 24.59 5.31 -1.37
CA VAL A 396 24.63 6.06 -0.10
C VAL A 396 23.85 7.35 -0.27
N ASP A 397 22.94 7.60 0.66
CA ASP A 397 22.27 8.90 0.84
C ASP A 397 22.64 9.43 2.24
N PRO A 398 23.58 10.40 2.33
CA PRO A 398 24.09 10.90 3.62
C PRO A 398 23.06 11.76 4.37
N ALA A 399 21.97 12.16 3.72
CA ALA A 399 20.91 12.98 4.30
C ALA A 399 19.53 12.33 4.09
N MET A 400 19.47 11.01 4.21
CA MET A 400 18.34 10.22 3.70
C MET A 400 16.98 10.56 4.28
N GLY A 401 16.89 11.10 5.49
CA GLY A 401 15.62 11.40 6.14
C GLY A 401 14.69 10.18 6.14
N SER A 402 13.55 10.29 5.45
CA SER A 402 12.57 9.19 5.25
C SER A 402 13.03 8.08 4.30
N GLY A 403 14.20 8.18 3.69
CA GLY A 403 14.79 7.21 2.78
C GLY A 403 14.24 7.26 1.35
N ALA A 404 13.63 8.37 0.92
CA ALA A 404 12.96 8.48 -0.39
C ALA A 404 13.86 8.07 -1.57
N PHE A 405 15.11 8.53 -1.62
CA PHE A 405 16.06 8.15 -2.66
C PHE A 405 16.50 6.69 -2.55
N LEU A 406 16.72 6.17 -1.34
CA LEU A 406 17.13 4.77 -1.14
C LEU A 406 16.02 3.79 -1.52
N VAL A 407 14.77 4.11 -1.20
CA VAL A 407 13.60 3.31 -1.62
C VAL A 407 13.43 3.35 -3.14
N ALA A 408 13.59 4.52 -3.76
CA ALA A 408 13.56 4.65 -5.21
C ALA A 408 14.71 3.87 -5.87
N ALA A 409 15.93 3.95 -5.33
CA ALA A 409 17.10 3.21 -5.79
C ALA A 409 16.89 1.70 -5.71
N LEU A 410 16.35 1.20 -4.60
CA LEU A 410 16.02 -0.21 -4.43
C LEU A 410 15.04 -0.71 -5.49
N ARG A 411 13.98 0.06 -5.78
CA ARG A 411 13.01 -0.28 -6.82
C ARG A 411 13.64 -0.28 -8.21
N TYR A 412 14.44 0.73 -8.50
CA TYR A 412 15.12 0.90 -9.79
C TYR A 412 16.13 -0.23 -10.04
N LEU A 413 16.99 -0.51 -9.07
CA LEU A 413 17.98 -1.59 -9.14
C LEU A 413 17.30 -2.97 -9.20
N GLY A 414 16.19 -3.18 -8.49
CA GLY A 414 15.41 -4.42 -8.61
C GLY A 414 14.94 -4.71 -10.02
N ALA A 415 14.39 -3.68 -10.70
CA ALA A 415 13.99 -3.81 -12.10
C ALA A 415 15.19 -3.95 -13.04
N ALA A 416 16.33 -3.32 -12.72
CA ALA A 416 17.55 -3.46 -13.51
C ALA A 416 18.15 -4.87 -13.40
N TYR A 417 18.17 -5.44 -12.19
CA TYR A 417 18.63 -6.80 -11.93
C TYR A 417 17.79 -7.84 -12.67
N GLU A 418 16.46 -7.68 -12.67
CA GLU A 418 15.57 -8.51 -13.47
C GLU A 418 15.92 -8.46 -14.98
N ARG A 419 16.10 -7.26 -15.53
CA ARG A 419 16.51 -7.09 -16.95
C ARG A 419 17.87 -7.74 -17.22
N ALA A 420 18.81 -7.62 -16.29
CA ALA A 420 20.13 -8.23 -16.42
C ALA A 420 20.05 -9.76 -16.39
N LEU A 421 19.25 -10.36 -15.50
CA LEU A 421 19.05 -11.82 -15.47
C LEU A 421 18.50 -12.36 -16.80
N VAL A 422 17.54 -11.65 -17.40
CA VAL A 422 16.97 -12.00 -18.71
C VAL A 422 18.03 -11.89 -19.80
N ARG A 423 18.78 -10.77 -19.86
CA ARG A 423 19.83 -10.56 -20.86
C ARG A 423 20.96 -11.58 -20.72
N ASP A 424 21.33 -11.92 -19.49
CA ASP A 424 22.38 -12.89 -19.18
C ASP A 424 21.90 -14.35 -19.40
N GLY A 425 20.65 -14.56 -19.85
CA GLY A 425 20.09 -15.87 -20.19
C GLY A 425 19.78 -16.76 -18.97
N ARG A 426 19.72 -16.18 -17.76
CA ARG A 426 19.51 -16.93 -16.51
C ARG A 426 18.03 -17.23 -16.24
N CYS A 427 17.11 -16.44 -16.79
CA CYS A 427 15.67 -16.69 -16.73
C CYS A 427 14.96 -16.15 -17.97
N ALA A 428 13.81 -16.72 -18.31
CA ALA A 428 12.92 -16.13 -19.30
C ALA A 428 12.00 -15.09 -18.62
N PRO A 429 11.60 -14.00 -19.32
CA PRO A 429 10.66 -13.02 -18.76
C PRO A 429 9.34 -13.62 -18.26
N SER A 430 8.87 -14.70 -18.89
CA SER A 430 7.65 -15.42 -18.51
C SER A 430 7.73 -16.13 -17.16
N ASP A 431 8.94 -16.39 -16.68
CA ASP A 431 9.18 -17.25 -15.52
C ASP A 431 9.33 -16.44 -14.23
N ILE A 432 9.25 -15.10 -14.32
CA ILE A 432 9.49 -14.18 -13.21
C ILE A 432 8.15 -13.81 -12.57
N ALA A 433 7.85 -14.43 -11.43
CA ALA A 433 6.67 -14.11 -10.63
C ALA A 433 6.91 -12.89 -9.71
N ASP A 434 5.84 -12.33 -9.16
CA ASP A 434 5.93 -11.21 -8.20
C ASP A 434 6.70 -11.58 -6.92
N THR A 435 6.66 -12.85 -6.52
CA THR A 435 7.46 -13.38 -5.42
C THR A 435 8.96 -13.29 -5.70
N ASP A 436 9.37 -13.51 -6.95
CA ASP A 436 10.77 -13.40 -7.38
C ASP A 436 11.20 -11.94 -7.40
N ARG A 437 10.34 -11.04 -7.88
CA ARG A 437 10.60 -9.59 -7.83
C ARG A 437 10.78 -9.08 -6.40
N ALA A 438 10.03 -9.62 -5.44
CA ALA A 438 10.24 -9.32 -4.03
C ALA A 438 11.57 -9.88 -3.50
N ALA A 439 11.94 -11.10 -3.91
CA ALA A 439 13.23 -11.69 -3.56
C ALA A 439 14.41 -10.89 -4.15
N PHE A 440 14.32 -10.41 -5.39
CA PHE A 440 15.34 -9.58 -6.02
C PHE A 440 15.59 -8.30 -5.23
N ARG A 441 14.53 -7.62 -4.80
CA ARG A 441 14.65 -6.44 -3.94
C ARG A 441 15.32 -6.78 -2.61
N ARG A 442 14.99 -7.92 -2.00
CA ARG A 442 15.65 -8.36 -0.75
C ARG A 442 17.13 -8.69 -0.94
N LEU A 443 17.53 -9.10 -2.14
CA LEU A 443 18.91 -9.45 -2.45
C LEU A 443 19.76 -8.20 -2.74
N ILE A 444 19.12 -7.13 -3.23
CA ILE A 444 19.74 -5.82 -3.46
C ILE A 444 19.84 -5.00 -2.16
N ALA A 445 18.85 -5.11 -1.28
CA ALA A 445 18.84 -4.47 0.03
C ALA A 445 19.83 -5.15 0.99
#